data_AF-A0AAW2SSF2-F1
#
_entry.id   AF-A0AAW2SSF2-F1
#
_cell.length_a   1.000
_cell.length_b   1.000
_cell.length_c   1.000
_cell.angle_alpha   90.00
_cell.angle_beta   90.00
_cell.angle_gamma   90.00
#
_symmetry.space_group_name_H-M   'P 1'
#
loop_
_entity.id
_entity.type
_entity.pdbx_description
1 polymer ?
#
loop_
_entity_poly.entity_id
_entity_poly.type
_entity_poly.pdbx_seq_one_letter_code
_entity_poly.pdbx_strand_id
1 'polypeptide(L)'
;MDEDNRKVRSIILASMTNEIQKQYDRLEDVPSIMLRMKNVYAVPDRHIRYTATKVFFGTKMAEGSSVQSHGVTMLSLVEKLEDLKAGLDNDTYIDVILQSLPPSYDPFIVNYNMNGLEKSIHELINMLAIRGNDPQVRAVGIRRRGFDLQSRRQGCQTLEEEEG
;
A
#
# COMPACT_ATOMS: atom_id res chain seq x y z
N MET A 1 -15.67 39.83 -28.66
CA MET A 1 -14.99 38.70 -28.01
C MET A 1 -14.10 39.28 -26.92
N ASP A 2 -14.23 38.76 -25.69
CA ASP A 2 -13.56 39.29 -24.50
C ASP A 2 -12.03 39.29 -24.65
N GLU A 3 -11.36 40.36 -24.20
CA GLU A 3 -9.89 40.47 -24.21
C GLU A 3 -9.26 39.35 -23.40
N ASP A 4 -9.90 38.96 -22.29
CA ASP A 4 -9.43 37.90 -21.42
C ASP A 4 -9.54 36.52 -22.10
N ASN A 5 -10.62 36.27 -22.85
CA ASN A 5 -10.76 35.03 -23.63
C ASN A 5 -9.62 34.89 -24.66
N ARG A 6 -9.25 35.99 -25.35
CA ARG A 6 -8.16 35.97 -26.33
C ARG A 6 -6.81 35.69 -25.67
N LYS A 7 -6.52 36.32 -24.53
CA LYS A 7 -5.29 36.11 -23.77
C LYS A 7 -5.18 34.67 -23.28
N VAL A 8 -6.22 34.16 -22.63
CA VAL A 8 -6.24 32.78 -22.09
C VAL A 8 -6.12 31.76 -23.21
N ARG A 9 -6.84 31.96 -24.33
CA ARG A 9 -6.71 31.11 -25.52
C ARG A 9 -5.28 31.09 -26.05
N SER A 10 -4.65 32.27 -26.17
CA SER A 10 -3.26 32.37 -26.65
C SER A 10 -2.30 31.60 -25.75
N ILE A 11 -2.47 31.70 -24.43
CA ILE A 11 -1.64 30.98 -23.46
C ILE A 11 -1.84 29.47 -23.58
N ILE A 12 -3.10 29.00 -23.67
CA ILE A 12 -3.41 27.57 -23.84
C ILE A 12 -2.79 27.02 -25.12
N LEU A 13 -2.97 27.69 -26.25
CA LEU A 13 -2.45 27.24 -27.55
C LEU A 13 -0.93 27.26 -27.61
N ALA A 14 -0.29 28.28 -27.02
CA ALA A 14 1.17 28.36 -26.96
C ALA A 14 1.81 27.28 -26.06
N SER A 15 1.05 26.74 -25.11
CA SER A 15 1.50 25.66 -24.22
C SER A 15 1.43 24.27 -24.87
N MET A 16 0.83 24.17 -26.06
CA MET A 16 0.69 22.92 -26.81
C MET A 16 1.85 22.73 -27.79
N THR A 17 2.13 21.47 -28.15
CA THR A 17 3.00 21.18 -29.29
C THR A 17 2.31 21.60 -30.59
N ASN A 18 3.09 21.89 -31.63
CA ASN A 18 2.57 22.35 -32.94
C ASN A 18 1.50 21.41 -33.53
N GLU A 19 1.62 20.10 -33.30
CA GLU A 19 0.68 19.09 -33.79
C GLU A 19 -0.68 19.19 -33.10
N ILE A 20 -0.67 19.31 -31.76
CA ILE A 20 -1.89 19.48 -30.96
C ILE A 20 -2.49 20.85 -31.25
N GLN A 21 -1.69 21.91 -31.22
CA GLN A 21 -2.13 23.29 -31.47
C GLN A 21 -2.94 23.42 -32.78
N LYS A 22 -2.43 22.83 -33.89
CA LYS A 22 -3.12 22.82 -35.19
C LYS A 22 -4.53 22.23 -35.14
N GLN A 23 -4.80 21.28 -34.23
CA GLN A 23 -6.13 20.70 -34.07
C GLN A 23 -7.13 21.63 -33.37
N TYR A 24 -6.65 22.59 -32.57
CA TYR A 24 -7.48 23.50 -31.76
C TYR A 24 -7.48 24.95 -32.29
N ASP A 25 -6.66 25.28 -33.29
CA ASP A 25 -6.49 26.65 -33.79
C ASP A 25 -7.75 27.26 -34.43
N ARG A 26 -8.72 26.42 -34.81
CA ARG A 26 -10.03 26.86 -35.34
C ARG A 26 -11.09 27.12 -34.27
N LEU A 27 -10.83 26.72 -33.02
CA LEU A 27 -11.75 26.97 -31.91
C LEU A 27 -11.46 28.35 -31.34
N GLU A 28 -12.44 29.24 -31.30
CA GLU A 28 -12.24 30.64 -30.92
C GLU A 28 -12.49 30.91 -29.42
N ASP A 29 -13.23 30.03 -28.75
CA ASP A 29 -13.60 30.17 -27.35
C ASP A 29 -12.85 29.15 -26.45
N VAL A 30 -12.40 29.63 -25.29
CA VAL A 30 -11.68 28.82 -24.30
C VAL A 30 -12.52 27.63 -23.81
N PRO A 31 -13.83 27.75 -23.53
CA PRO A 31 -14.65 26.62 -23.10
C PRO A 31 -14.66 25.45 -24.09
N SER A 32 -14.75 25.71 -25.40
CA SER A 32 -14.72 24.66 -26.42
C SER A 32 -13.37 23.96 -26.50
N ILE A 33 -12.27 24.71 -26.37
CA ILE A 33 -10.92 24.13 -26.31
C ILE A 33 -10.81 23.21 -25.08
N MET A 34 -11.19 23.70 -23.90
CA MET A 34 -11.15 22.94 -22.65
C MET A 34 -12.03 21.69 -22.69
N LEU A 35 -13.26 21.80 -23.22
CA LEU A 35 -14.19 20.68 -23.33
C LEU A 35 -13.64 19.60 -24.26
N ARG A 36 -13.12 19.98 -25.43
CA ARG A 36 -12.55 19.02 -26.38
C ARG A 36 -11.27 18.39 -25.83
N MET A 37 -10.43 19.14 -25.14
CA MET A 37 -9.28 18.58 -24.43
C MET A 37 -9.72 17.56 -23.38
N LYS A 38 -10.72 17.89 -22.56
CA LYS A 38 -11.29 16.96 -21.58
C LYS A 38 -11.80 15.69 -22.26
N ASN A 39 -12.52 15.79 -23.37
CA ASN A 39 -13.05 14.62 -24.06
C ASN A 39 -11.97 13.71 -24.66
N VAL A 40 -10.85 14.27 -25.13
CA VAL A 40 -9.78 13.50 -25.77
C VAL A 40 -8.76 12.97 -24.76
N TYR A 41 -8.43 13.76 -23.74
CA TYR A 41 -7.30 13.49 -22.84
C TYR A 41 -7.69 13.24 -21.40
N ALA A 42 -8.93 13.52 -20.97
CA ALA A 42 -9.32 13.18 -19.61
C ALA A 42 -9.37 11.66 -19.46
N VAL A 43 -8.71 11.18 -18.40
CA VAL A 43 -8.87 9.79 -17.97
C VAL A 43 -10.28 9.66 -17.39
N PRO A 44 -11.11 8.71 -17.87
CA PRO A 44 -12.45 8.54 -17.31
C PRO A 44 -12.40 8.20 -15.83
N ASP A 45 -13.31 8.78 -15.02
CA ASP A 45 -13.39 8.52 -13.58
C ASP A 45 -13.47 7.02 -13.25
N ARG A 46 -14.16 6.25 -14.10
CA ARG A 46 -14.22 4.78 -13.99
C ARG A 46 -12.84 4.14 -14.07
N HIS A 47 -11.96 4.61 -14.96
CA HIS A 47 -10.61 4.08 -15.11
C HIS A 47 -9.73 4.48 -13.92
N ILE A 48 -9.83 5.73 -13.44
CA ILE A 48 -9.10 6.20 -12.26
C ILE A 48 -9.47 5.37 -11.04
N ARG A 49 -10.78 5.21 -10.80
CA ARG A 49 -11.32 4.38 -9.72
C ARG A 49 -10.89 2.94 -9.84
N TYR A 50 -11.02 2.32 -11.02
CA TYR A 50 -10.55 0.95 -11.25
C TYR A 50 -9.07 0.77 -10.89
N THR A 51 -8.21 1.71 -11.31
CA THR A 51 -6.78 1.66 -11.01
C THR A 51 -6.51 1.81 -9.52
N ALA A 52 -7.18 2.75 -8.84
CA ALA A 52 -7.05 2.91 -7.39
C ALA A 52 -7.51 1.66 -6.64
N THR A 53 -8.65 1.09 -7.02
CA THR A 53 -9.16 -0.16 -6.43
C THR A 53 -8.18 -1.31 -6.67
N LYS A 54 -7.66 -1.47 -7.89
CA LYS A 54 -6.67 -2.51 -8.21
C LYS A 54 -5.42 -2.38 -7.34
N VAL A 55 -4.91 -1.17 -7.13
CA VAL A 55 -3.76 -0.92 -6.26
C VAL A 55 -4.10 -1.24 -4.81
N PHE A 56 -5.26 -0.81 -4.31
CA PHE A 56 -5.70 -1.07 -2.94
C PHE A 56 -5.78 -2.57 -2.62
N PHE A 57 -6.49 -3.34 -3.45
CA PHE A 57 -6.61 -4.80 -3.25
C PHE A 57 -5.29 -5.56 -3.51
N GLY A 58 -4.40 -5.01 -4.34
CA GLY A 58 -3.11 -5.61 -4.68
C GLY A 58 -1.97 -5.28 -3.72
N THR A 59 -2.11 -4.26 -2.88
CA THR A 59 -1.07 -3.82 -1.94
C THR A 59 -0.92 -4.86 -0.83
N LYS A 60 0.29 -5.41 -0.67
CA LYS A 60 0.65 -6.38 0.37
C LYS A 60 1.90 -5.90 1.10
N MET A 61 1.94 -6.12 2.41
CA MET A 61 3.08 -5.82 3.25
C MET A 61 4.08 -6.97 3.19
N ALA A 62 5.37 -6.67 3.03
CA ALA A 62 6.43 -7.67 3.10
C ALA A 62 6.76 -8.04 4.56
N GLU A 63 7.12 -9.30 4.79
CA GLU A 63 7.57 -9.79 6.09
C GLU A 63 8.76 -8.96 6.62
N GLY A 64 8.69 -8.51 7.89
CA GLY A 64 9.74 -7.68 8.51
C GLY A 64 9.81 -6.22 8.05
N SER A 65 8.92 -5.76 7.16
CA SER A 65 8.82 -4.35 6.77
C SER A 65 8.07 -3.50 7.82
N SER A 66 8.11 -2.17 7.67
CA SER A 66 7.47 -1.25 8.62
C SER A 66 5.95 -1.28 8.48
N VAL A 67 5.27 -1.83 9.50
CA VAL A 67 3.80 -1.83 9.59
C VAL A 67 3.21 -0.42 9.60
N GLN A 68 3.95 0.56 10.14
CA GLN A 68 3.54 1.97 10.15
C GLN A 68 3.54 2.57 8.75
N SER A 69 4.63 2.36 8.00
CA SER A 69 4.72 2.83 6.62
C SER A 69 3.63 2.20 5.75
N HIS A 70 3.36 0.90 5.98
CA HIS A 70 2.30 0.18 5.28
C HIS A 70 0.91 0.73 5.63
N GLY A 71 0.62 0.94 6.92
CA GLY A 71 -0.64 1.52 7.38
C GLY A 71 -0.94 2.90 6.78
N VAL A 72 0.04 3.79 6.74
CA VAL A 72 -0.09 5.11 6.09
C VAL A 72 -0.38 4.97 4.59
N THR A 73 0.29 4.02 3.91
CA THR A 73 0.03 3.75 2.49
C THR A 73 -1.40 3.29 2.28
N MET A 74 -1.89 2.35 3.10
CA MET A 74 -3.27 1.87 2.99
C MET A 74 -4.29 2.97 3.28
N LEU A 75 -4.06 3.83 4.28
CA LEU A 75 -4.93 4.97 4.58
C LEU A 75 -5.04 5.93 3.39
N SER A 76 -3.91 6.28 2.77
CA SER A 76 -3.90 7.16 1.60
C SER A 76 -4.68 6.57 0.41
N LEU A 77 -4.71 5.24 0.28
CA LEU A 77 -5.49 4.56 -0.76
C LEU A 77 -6.99 4.56 -0.43
N VAL A 78 -7.36 4.45 0.85
CA VAL A 78 -8.75 4.58 1.31
C VAL A 78 -9.28 5.98 1.03
N GLU A 79 -8.58 7.03 1.48
CA GLU A 79 -8.96 8.44 1.24
C GLU A 79 -9.17 8.70 -0.26
N LYS A 80 -8.24 8.20 -1.08
CA LYS A 80 -8.35 8.30 -2.54
C LYS A 80 -9.59 7.58 -3.10
N LEU A 81 -9.98 6.44 -2.55
CA LEU A 81 -11.16 5.70 -2.98
C LEU A 81 -12.46 6.37 -2.52
N GLU A 82 -12.46 7.01 -1.35
CA GLU A 82 -13.57 7.83 -0.86
C GLU A 82 -13.79 9.06 -1.76
N ASP A 83 -12.72 9.77 -2.13
CA ASP A 83 -12.75 10.90 -3.07
C ASP A 83 -13.33 10.50 -4.44
N LEU A 84 -12.98 9.30 -4.91
CA LEU A 84 -13.49 8.72 -6.15
C LEU A 84 -14.88 8.09 -6.02
N LYS A 85 -15.50 8.21 -4.83
CA LYS A 85 -16.81 7.64 -4.48
C LYS A 85 -16.90 6.18 -4.89
N ALA A 86 -15.92 5.39 -4.44
CA ALA A 86 -15.79 3.99 -4.82
C ALA A 86 -16.95 3.11 -4.35
N GLY A 87 -17.69 3.55 -3.32
CA GLY A 87 -18.86 2.86 -2.80
C GLY A 87 -18.51 1.61 -1.97
N LEU A 88 -17.29 1.55 -1.43
CA LEU A 88 -16.90 0.53 -0.47
C LEU A 88 -17.29 1.00 0.94
N ASP A 89 -17.70 0.06 1.77
CA ASP A 89 -17.96 0.31 3.19
C ASP A 89 -16.65 0.26 4.00
N ASN A 90 -16.72 0.79 5.22
CA ASN A 90 -15.58 0.82 6.14
C ASN A 90 -15.08 -0.58 6.48
N ASP A 91 -15.99 -1.55 6.59
CA ASP A 91 -15.64 -2.95 6.88
C ASP A 91 -14.82 -3.57 5.75
N THR A 92 -15.18 -3.34 4.48
CA THR A 92 -14.37 -3.80 3.34
C THR A 92 -12.97 -3.19 3.37
N TYR A 93 -12.83 -1.92 3.73
CA TYR A 93 -11.50 -1.30 3.84
C TYR A 93 -10.67 -1.97 4.93
N ILE A 94 -11.26 -2.20 6.10
CA ILE A 94 -10.60 -2.89 7.22
C ILE A 94 -10.19 -4.30 6.82
N ASP A 95 -11.08 -5.07 6.20
CA ASP A 95 -10.81 -6.44 5.78
C ASP A 95 -9.65 -6.51 4.80
N VAL A 96 -9.59 -5.60 3.82
CA VAL A 96 -8.49 -5.56 2.85
C VAL A 96 -7.17 -5.15 3.53
N ILE A 97 -7.21 -4.22 4.50
CA ILE A 97 -6.04 -3.85 5.29
C ILE A 97 -5.54 -5.06 6.09
N LEU A 98 -6.41 -5.79 6.78
CA LEU A 98 -6.02 -6.99 7.52
C LEU A 98 -5.44 -8.07 6.59
N GLN A 99 -6.08 -8.31 5.43
CA GLN A 99 -5.60 -9.25 4.41
C GLN A 99 -4.29 -8.83 3.74
N SER A 100 -3.90 -7.56 3.86
CA SER A 100 -2.63 -7.06 3.30
C SER A 100 -1.42 -7.36 4.18
N LEU A 101 -1.64 -7.75 5.44
CA LEU A 101 -0.58 -8.03 6.40
C LEU A 101 0.08 -9.39 6.12
N PRO A 102 1.34 -9.57 6.55
CA PRO A 102 2.02 -10.87 6.48
C PRO A 102 1.42 -11.89 7.46
N PRO A 103 1.62 -13.20 7.23
CA PRO A 103 1.13 -14.26 8.14
C PRO A 103 1.62 -14.13 9.60
N SER A 104 2.75 -13.47 9.85
CA SER A 104 3.21 -13.22 11.23
C SER A 104 2.24 -12.37 12.06
N TYR A 105 1.29 -11.69 11.41
CA TYR A 105 0.25 -10.89 12.06
C TYR A 105 -1.06 -11.67 12.28
N ASP A 106 -1.16 -12.96 11.92
CA ASP A 106 -2.34 -13.79 12.15
C ASP A 106 -2.85 -13.73 13.61
N PRO A 107 -2.00 -13.79 14.66
CA PRO A 107 -2.47 -13.65 16.04
C PRO A 107 -3.12 -12.29 16.33
N PHE A 108 -2.68 -11.22 15.66
CA PHE A 108 -3.31 -9.92 15.75
C PHE A 108 -4.67 -9.90 15.06
N ILE A 109 -4.77 -10.47 13.85
CA ILE A 109 -6.01 -10.51 13.06
C ILE A 109 -7.10 -11.30 13.82
N VAL A 110 -6.77 -12.48 14.34
CA VAL A 110 -7.71 -13.28 15.15
C VAL A 110 -8.17 -12.48 16.37
N ASN A 111 -7.25 -11.85 17.08
CA ASN A 111 -7.60 -11.01 18.23
C ASN A 111 -8.47 -9.80 17.83
N TYR A 112 -8.19 -9.16 16.70
CA TYR A 112 -8.99 -8.03 16.20
C TYR A 112 -10.43 -8.46 15.94
N ASN A 113 -10.62 -9.56 15.19
CA ASN A 113 -11.94 -10.08 14.83
C ASN A 113 -12.73 -10.55 16.07
N MET A 114 -12.06 -11.14 17.06
CA MET A 114 -12.71 -11.65 18.27
C MET A 114 -13.15 -10.55 19.23
N ASN A 115 -12.50 -9.38 19.20
CA ASN A 115 -12.82 -8.30 20.14
C ASN A 115 -14.06 -7.48 19.75
N GLY A 116 -14.63 -7.67 18.55
CA GLY A 116 -15.93 -7.11 18.16
C GLY A 116 -16.06 -5.59 18.27
N LEU A 117 -14.93 -4.87 18.32
CA LEU A 117 -14.93 -3.42 18.43
C LEU A 117 -15.09 -2.83 17.03
N GLU A 118 -16.18 -2.11 16.79
CA GLU A 118 -16.27 -1.17 15.68
C GLU A 118 -15.13 -0.17 15.82
N LYS A 119 -14.10 -0.33 14.99
CA LYS A 119 -12.93 0.53 15.01
C LYS A 119 -12.77 1.17 13.66
N SER A 120 -12.47 2.45 13.67
CA SER A 120 -12.08 3.20 12.49
C SER A 120 -10.75 2.66 11.94
N ILE A 121 -10.50 2.91 10.65
CA ILE A 121 -9.24 2.57 9.99
C ILE A 121 -8.04 3.24 10.69
N HIS A 122 -8.21 4.45 11.19
CA HIS A 122 -7.17 5.14 11.96
C HIS A 122 -6.83 4.41 13.28
N GLU A 123 -7.82 3.90 13.99
CA GLU A 123 -7.58 3.10 15.20
C GLU A 123 -6.89 1.78 14.89
N LEU A 124 -7.27 1.11 13.78
CA LEU A 124 -6.58 -0.08 13.31
C LEU A 124 -5.09 0.19 13.08
N ILE A 125 -4.75 1.26 12.36
CA ILE A 125 -3.36 1.63 12.08
C ILE A 125 -2.60 1.97 13.37
N ASN A 126 -3.24 2.66 14.32
CA ASN A 126 -2.63 2.97 15.61
C ASN A 126 -2.35 1.71 16.44
N MET A 127 -3.26 0.73 16.46
CA MET A 127 -3.02 -0.54 17.16
C MET A 127 -1.90 -1.35 16.52
N LEU A 128 -1.83 -1.34 15.18
CA LEU A 128 -0.73 -1.96 14.44
C LEU A 128 0.61 -1.27 14.76
N ALA A 129 0.63 0.05 14.96
CA ALA A 129 1.79 0.81 15.42
C ALA A 129 2.35 0.29 16.74
N ILE A 130 1.45 0.14 17.71
CA ILE A 130 1.80 -0.19 19.09
C ILE A 130 2.40 -1.60 19.15
N ARG A 131 1.81 -2.56 18.43
CA ARG A 131 2.35 -3.94 18.39
C ARG A 131 3.59 -4.10 17.53
N GLY A 132 3.76 -3.30 16.47
CA GLY A 132 4.96 -3.32 15.63
C GLY A 132 6.25 -2.86 16.34
N ASN A 133 6.10 -2.16 17.46
CA ASN A 133 7.22 -1.73 18.32
C ASN A 133 7.53 -2.71 19.47
N ASP A 134 6.87 -3.87 19.54
CA ASP A 134 7.17 -4.91 20.53
C ASP A 134 8.48 -5.66 20.16
N PRO A 135 9.50 -5.67 21.05
CA PRO A 135 10.78 -6.35 20.80
C PRO A 135 10.69 -7.83 20.44
N GLN A 136 9.58 -8.51 20.75
CA GLN A 136 9.43 -9.95 20.53
C GLN A 136 9.19 -10.34 19.05
N VAL A 137 8.66 -9.44 18.21
CA VAL A 137 8.38 -9.74 16.79
C VAL A 137 9.65 -9.68 15.93
N ARG A 138 10.66 -8.90 16.35
CA ARG A 138 11.92 -8.72 15.62
C ARG A 138 12.86 -9.93 15.70
N ALA A 139 12.61 -10.89 16.59
CA ALA A 139 13.53 -11.98 16.90
C ALA A 139 13.35 -13.27 16.08
N VAL A 140 12.32 -13.39 15.24
CA VAL A 140 12.03 -14.65 14.51
C VAL A 140 12.87 -14.79 13.22
N GLY A 141 13.48 -13.70 12.73
CA GLY A 141 14.23 -13.70 11.47
C GLY A 141 15.71 -14.13 11.54
N ILE A 142 16.30 -14.33 12.73
CA ILE A 142 17.73 -14.63 12.87
C ILE A 142 17.95 -15.75 13.89
N ARG A 143 17.91 -17.00 13.41
CA ARG A 143 18.78 -18.14 13.80
C ARG A 143 18.07 -19.47 13.58
N ARG A 144 18.39 -20.16 12.48
CA ARG A 144 18.59 -21.62 12.48
C ARG A 144 19.69 -22.00 11.47
N ARG A 145 20.93 -22.05 11.95
CA ARG A 145 21.92 -23.04 11.48
C ARG A 145 22.74 -23.47 12.69
N GLY A 146 22.66 -24.77 13.02
CA GLY A 146 23.60 -25.47 13.88
C GLY A 146 23.13 -25.71 15.31
N PHE A 147 22.31 -26.74 15.52
CA PHE A 147 22.37 -27.55 16.73
C PHE A 147 22.53 -28.99 16.26
N ASP A 148 23.63 -29.64 16.62
CA ASP A 148 23.66 -31.07 16.89
C ASP A 148 24.69 -31.32 17.99
N LEU A 149 24.18 -31.55 19.20
CA LEU A 149 24.90 -32.17 20.30
C LEU A 149 24.95 -33.67 20.01
N GLN A 150 26.10 -34.20 19.64
CA GLN A 150 26.39 -35.62 19.84
C GLN A 150 27.12 -35.77 21.18
N SER A 151 26.38 -36.14 22.21
CA SER A 151 26.97 -36.69 23.44
C SER A 151 26.08 -37.84 23.92
N ARG A 152 26.52 -39.08 23.67
CA ARG A 152 26.63 -40.18 24.66
C ARG A 152 26.88 -41.55 24.01
N ARG A 153 27.66 -42.35 24.75
CA ARG A 153 28.16 -43.73 24.55
C ARG A 153 29.53 -43.76 23.86
N GLN A 154 30.59 -44.36 24.40
CA GLN A 154 30.83 -45.26 25.54
C GLN A 154 31.77 -44.58 26.56
N GLY A 155 31.90 -44.93 27.84
CA GLY A 155 31.73 -46.20 28.54
C GLY A 155 33.04 -46.46 29.30
N CYS A 156 32.98 -46.38 30.62
CA CYS A 156 34.08 -46.60 31.57
C CYS A 156 34.67 -48.02 31.41
N GLN A 157 35.98 -48.11 31.20
CA GLN A 157 36.80 -49.28 31.57
C GLN A 157 38.16 -48.79 32.08
N THR A 158 38.50 -49.28 33.27
CA THR A 158 39.80 -49.23 33.96
C THR A 158 40.79 -50.25 33.36
N LEU A 159 42.02 -50.22 33.89
CA LEU A 159 43.23 -51.07 33.67
C LEU A 159 44.28 -50.34 32.81
N GLU A 160 45.30 -49.73 33.41
CA GLU A 160 46.57 -50.31 33.94
C GLU A 160 47.53 -50.80 32.84
N GLU A 161 48.76 -50.28 32.94
CA GLU A 161 50.06 -50.84 32.53
C GLU A 161 50.62 -50.70 31.09
N GLU A 162 51.89 -50.23 31.07
CA GLU A 162 53.04 -50.56 30.17
C GLU A 162 52.98 -50.06 28.70
N GLU A 163 53.99 -49.49 28.02
CA GLU A 163 55.43 -49.23 28.21
C GLU A 163 55.80 -47.97 27.37
N GLY A 164 56.94 -47.33 27.66
CA GLY A 164 57.65 -46.43 26.72
C GLY A 164 58.26 -45.19 27.34
#